data_AF-A0A819ZEQ1-F1
#
_entry.id   AF-A0A819ZEQ1-F1
#
_cell.length_a   1.000
_cell.length_b   1.000
_cell.length_c   1.000
_cell.angle_alpha   90.00
_cell.angle_beta   90.00
_cell.angle_gamma   90.00
#
_symmetry.space_group_name_H-M   'P 1'
#
loop_
_entity.id
_entity.type
_entity.pdbx_description
1 polymer ?
#
loop_
_entity_poly.entity_id
_entity_poly.type
_entity_poly.pdbx_seq_one_letter_code
_entity_poly.pdbx_strand_id
1 'polypeptide(L)'
;MGVKGVLIEYGDILPLEEIFVDVGHQAGYTKSDRKLTEKAAKENEIEIIPLIQTFVISPCLNATYVLLQDLLQQTLDMHPNSNKIHIGCDEVMLNNVHDECYIKQMKKSERYIDHIQCIVNIVHQIRPGIRVLIWDDILRHDEFTKNDKLLSQLKGLVEPVSWNYVPTFHDYYKTLSAWKIYPKFFNNIWAASAFKAYPSLLYSLHILNTDEFLADNPFYDCETLMKSIGKYSQLYKLLPGISIYSSISSLFTVVSKIQNLLKLLYDTSPEYNRKYSFVRRYELDSQLTELKGFQNDLLSSKERLNHDLSNLYSKDIIDEWFDLYVIPIENQMYKAYIDFSPVFNITSWVRRPLI
;
A
#
# COMPACT_ATOMS: atom_id res chain seq x y z
N MET A 1 -11.58 16.29 9.87
CA MET A 1 -10.86 15.46 8.87
C MET A 1 -11.06 15.97 7.44
N GLY A 2 -12.19 16.62 7.08
CA GLY A 2 -12.39 17.13 5.71
C GLY A 2 -12.55 16.03 4.65
N VAL A 3 -12.49 14.76 5.08
CA VAL A 3 -12.78 13.56 4.30
C VAL A 3 -14.26 13.60 3.96
N LYS A 4 -14.56 13.55 2.65
CA LYS A 4 -15.93 13.56 2.13
C LYS A 4 -16.39 12.20 1.63
N GLY A 5 -15.50 11.21 1.63
CA GLY A 5 -15.84 9.85 1.25
C GLY A 5 -14.82 8.82 1.72
N VAL A 6 -15.28 7.58 1.84
CA VAL A 6 -14.50 6.40 2.20
C VAL A 6 -14.70 5.33 1.12
N LEU A 7 -13.60 4.76 0.66
CA LEU A 7 -13.59 3.60 -0.23
C LEU A 7 -13.57 2.35 0.64
N ILE A 8 -14.53 1.44 0.47
CA ILE A 8 -14.60 0.18 1.23
C ILE A 8 -14.38 -0.97 0.25
N GLU A 9 -13.25 -1.66 0.37
CA GLU A 9 -12.96 -2.88 -0.36
C GLU A 9 -13.62 -4.07 0.31
N TYR A 10 -14.55 -4.69 -0.42
CA TYR A 10 -15.39 -5.75 0.11
C TYR A 10 -14.94 -7.16 -0.26
N GLY A 11 -14.14 -7.38 -1.32
CA GLY A 11 -13.73 -8.73 -1.72
C GLY A 11 -14.85 -9.78 -1.59
N ASP A 12 -14.64 -10.78 -0.74
CA ASP A 12 -15.58 -11.84 -0.34
C ASP A 12 -16.23 -11.61 1.06
N ILE A 13 -16.06 -10.43 1.66
CA ILE A 13 -16.58 -10.05 3.00
C ILE A 13 -17.89 -9.24 2.95
N LEU A 14 -18.49 -9.02 1.78
CA LEU A 14 -19.84 -8.42 1.67
C LEU A 14 -20.92 -9.45 2.05
N PRO A 15 -21.99 -9.09 2.80
CA PRO A 15 -23.08 -10.00 3.16
C PRO A 15 -23.99 -10.29 1.97
N LEU A 16 -23.49 -11.08 1.02
CA LEU A 16 -24.20 -11.50 -0.17
C LEU A 16 -25.21 -12.62 0.14
N GLU A 17 -26.23 -12.71 -0.70
CA GLU A 17 -27.33 -13.65 -0.60
C GLU A 17 -27.29 -14.71 -1.72
N GLU A 18 -28.24 -15.64 -1.68
CA GLU A 18 -28.44 -16.66 -2.70
C GLU A 18 -27.19 -17.53 -2.96
N ILE A 19 -26.73 -17.57 -4.21
CA ILE A 19 -25.61 -18.40 -4.65
C ILE A 19 -24.28 -17.98 -4.02
N PHE A 20 -24.23 -16.83 -3.36
CA PHE A 20 -23.02 -16.32 -2.72
C PHE A 20 -22.88 -16.68 -1.24
N VAL A 21 -23.91 -17.23 -0.60
CA VAL A 21 -23.90 -17.53 0.84
C VAL A 21 -22.75 -18.48 1.21
N ASP A 22 -22.44 -19.43 0.34
CA ASP A 22 -21.41 -20.45 0.57
C ASP A 22 -19.99 -20.00 0.21
N VAL A 23 -19.82 -18.85 -0.46
CA VAL A 23 -18.50 -18.31 -0.88
C VAL A 23 -18.06 -17.08 -0.07
N GLY A 24 -18.95 -16.54 0.77
CA GLY A 24 -18.61 -15.43 1.65
C GLY A 24 -17.61 -15.84 2.74
N HIS A 25 -16.69 -14.95 3.07
CA HIS A 25 -15.73 -15.18 4.15
C HIS A 25 -16.45 -15.34 5.50
N GLN A 26 -16.02 -16.28 6.34
CA GLN A 26 -16.67 -16.56 7.63
C GLN A 26 -16.69 -15.37 8.60
N ALA A 27 -15.70 -14.47 8.47
CA ALA A 27 -15.61 -13.21 9.20
C ALA A 27 -16.11 -12.00 8.39
N GLY A 28 -16.97 -12.22 7.39
CA GLY A 28 -17.56 -11.17 6.57
C GLY A 28 -18.50 -10.25 7.37
N TYR A 29 -18.76 -9.06 6.83
CA TYR A 29 -19.71 -8.13 7.43
C TYR A 29 -21.11 -8.73 7.46
N THR A 30 -21.87 -8.44 8.50
CA THR A 30 -23.30 -8.76 8.54
C THR A 30 -24.12 -7.62 7.91
N LYS A 31 -25.38 -7.91 7.54
CA LYS A 31 -26.34 -6.85 7.14
C LYS A 31 -26.52 -5.78 8.24
N SER A 32 -26.33 -6.14 9.50
CA SER A 32 -26.40 -5.21 10.63
C SER A 32 -25.19 -4.29 10.68
N ASP A 33 -23.98 -4.82 10.49
CA ASP A 33 -22.74 -4.02 10.42
C ASP A 33 -22.85 -2.98 9.31
N ARG A 34 -23.33 -3.39 8.13
CA ARG A 34 -23.53 -2.46 7.01
C ARG A 34 -24.52 -1.34 7.33
N LYS A 35 -25.64 -1.66 8.02
CA LYS A 35 -26.61 -0.63 8.45
C LYS A 35 -25.98 0.36 9.43
N LEU A 36 -25.11 -0.10 10.32
CA LEU A 36 -24.37 0.76 11.24
C LEU A 36 -23.36 1.64 10.49
N THR A 37 -22.58 1.06 9.58
CA THR A 37 -21.61 1.78 8.74
C THR A 37 -22.28 2.91 7.96
N GLU A 38 -23.46 2.67 7.40
CA GLU A 38 -24.15 3.69 6.60
C GLU A 38 -24.93 4.71 7.40
N LYS A 39 -25.43 4.32 8.56
CA LYS A 39 -25.89 5.29 9.54
C LYS A 39 -24.76 6.23 9.95
N ALA A 40 -23.59 5.69 10.30
CA ALA A 40 -22.43 6.47 10.70
C ALA A 40 -21.94 7.37 9.56
N ALA A 41 -21.82 6.85 8.34
CA ALA A 41 -21.40 7.64 7.18
C ALA A 41 -22.37 8.78 6.88
N LYS A 42 -23.68 8.53 6.94
CA LYS A 42 -24.70 9.55 6.76
C LYS A 42 -24.65 10.63 7.86
N GLU A 43 -24.50 10.24 9.12
CA GLU A 43 -24.41 11.17 10.26
C GLU A 43 -23.16 12.07 10.19
N ASN A 44 -22.12 11.61 9.49
CA ASN A 44 -20.86 12.34 9.33
C ASN A 44 -20.68 12.98 7.94
N GLU A 45 -21.72 12.95 7.08
CA GLU A 45 -21.66 13.46 5.70
C GLU A 45 -20.52 12.84 4.86
N ILE A 46 -20.25 11.55 5.09
CA ILE A 46 -19.23 10.77 4.37
C ILE A 46 -19.92 9.93 3.30
N GLU A 47 -19.50 10.08 2.04
CA GLU A 47 -19.90 9.18 0.96
C GLU A 47 -19.19 7.82 1.09
N ILE A 48 -19.92 6.72 1.03
CA ILE A 48 -19.32 5.39 0.88
C ILE A 48 -19.21 5.04 -0.59
N ILE A 49 -18.03 4.65 -1.03
CA ILE A 49 -17.76 4.10 -2.35
C ILE A 49 -17.50 2.60 -2.18
N PRO A 50 -18.45 1.73 -2.55
CA PRO A 50 -18.22 0.29 -2.49
C PRO A 50 -17.21 -0.11 -3.57
N LEU A 51 -16.24 -0.92 -3.18
CA LEU A 51 -15.29 -1.56 -4.08
C LEU A 51 -15.51 -3.07 -4.07
N ILE A 52 -15.78 -3.62 -5.26
CA ILE A 52 -15.93 -5.06 -5.48
C ILE A 52 -14.99 -5.50 -6.60
N GLN A 53 -14.47 -6.72 -6.51
CA GLN A 53 -13.55 -7.27 -7.50
C GLN A 53 -14.32 -7.97 -8.62
N THR A 54 -14.30 -7.43 -9.84
CA THR A 54 -15.01 -8.06 -10.99
C THR A 54 -14.12 -8.91 -11.88
N PHE A 55 -12.79 -8.81 -11.73
CA PHE A 55 -11.81 -9.50 -12.58
C PHE A 55 -11.22 -10.78 -11.95
N VAL A 56 -11.79 -11.28 -10.86
CA VAL A 56 -11.37 -12.54 -10.20
C VAL A 56 -11.98 -13.78 -10.85
N ILE A 57 -13.01 -13.62 -11.69
CA ILE A 57 -13.68 -14.69 -12.43
C ILE A 57 -13.40 -14.53 -13.92
N SER A 58 -13.21 -15.64 -14.64
CA SER A 58 -12.80 -15.60 -16.04
C SER A 58 -13.81 -14.84 -16.92
N PRO A 59 -13.40 -13.78 -17.65
CA PRO A 59 -14.31 -13.03 -18.52
C PRO A 59 -14.76 -13.83 -19.77
N CYS A 60 -14.20 -15.04 -19.96
CA CYS A 60 -14.46 -15.92 -21.09
C CYS A 60 -15.81 -16.63 -21.07
N LEU A 61 -16.50 -16.68 -19.92
CA LEU A 61 -17.71 -17.48 -19.73
C LEU A 61 -18.92 -16.57 -19.57
N ASN A 62 -20.01 -16.82 -20.30
CA ASN A 62 -21.25 -16.05 -20.15
C ASN A 62 -21.81 -16.14 -18.72
N ALA A 63 -21.64 -17.29 -18.06
CA ALA A 63 -22.03 -17.48 -16.66
C ALA A 63 -21.34 -16.50 -15.71
N THR A 64 -20.12 -16.03 -16.03
CA THR A 64 -19.42 -14.99 -15.27
C THR A 64 -20.24 -13.72 -15.21
N TYR A 65 -20.80 -13.27 -16.32
CA TYR A 65 -21.55 -12.01 -16.35
C TYR A 65 -22.92 -12.13 -15.68
N VAL A 66 -23.53 -13.32 -15.65
CA VAL A 66 -24.73 -13.59 -14.84
C VAL A 66 -24.40 -13.46 -13.35
N LEU A 67 -23.29 -14.06 -12.92
CA LEU A 67 -22.82 -13.97 -11.53
C LEU A 67 -22.46 -12.53 -11.15
N LEU A 68 -21.71 -11.83 -12.00
CA LEU A 68 -21.31 -10.45 -11.76
C LEU A 68 -22.51 -9.49 -11.77
N GLN A 69 -23.53 -9.75 -12.57
CA GLN A 69 -24.77 -8.97 -12.53
C GLN A 69 -25.46 -9.05 -11.18
N ASP A 70 -25.59 -10.25 -10.60
CA ASP A 70 -26.18 -10.42 -9.27
C ASP A 70 -25.29 -9.79 -8.17
N LEU A 71 -23.98 -10.01 -8.23
CA LEU A 71 -23.01 -9.39 -7.32
C LEU A 71 -23.09 -7.87 -7.32
N LEU A 72 -23.11 -7.26 -8.50
CA LEU A 72 -23.19 -5.80 -8.68
C LEU A 72 -24.56 -5.26 -8.25
N GLN A 73 -25.64 -6.00 -8.51
CA GLN A 73 -27.00 -5.64 -8.08
C GLN A 73 -27.07 -5.58 -6.55
N GLN A 74 -26.66 -6.66 -5.87
CA GLN A 74 -26.65 -6.72 -4.42
C GLN A 74 -25.73 -5.65 -3.80
N THR A 75 -24.56 -5.43 -4.38
CA THR A 75 -23.63 -4.36 -3.94
C THR A 75 -24.28 -2.98 -4.02
N LEU A 76 -24.92 -2.67 -5.14
CA LEU A 76 -25.57 -1.38 -5.35
C LEU A 76 -26.81 -1.21 -4.46
N ASP A 77 -27.62 -2.25 -4.29
CA ASP A 77 -28.79 -2.23 -3.40
C ASP A 77 -28.38 -2.04 -1.94
N MET A 78 -27.25 -2.63 -1.54
CA MET A 78 -26.63 -2.38 -0.25
C MET A 78 -26.06 -0.97 -0.12
N HIS A 79 -25.79 -0.24 -1.22
CA HIS A 79 -25.25 1.13 -1.18
C HIS A 79 -26.14 2.11 -1.96
N PRO A 80 -27.40 2.37 -1.51
CA PRO A 80 -28.37 3.14 -2.28
C PRO A 80 -28.01 4.63 -2.41
N ASN A 81 -27.22 5.17 -1.47
CA ASN A 81 -26.83 6.58 -1.46
C ASN A 81 -25.54 6.85 -2.25
N SER A 82 -24.84 5.80 -2.68
CA SER A 82 -23.59 5.96 -3.40
C SER A 82 -23.85 6.29 -4.87
N ASN A 83 -23.20 7.35 -5.35
CA ASN A 83 -23.20 7.72 -6.77
C ASN A 83 -21.95 7.21 -7.51
N LYS A 84 -21.12 6.40 -6.83
CA LYS A 84 -19.92 5.78 -7.37
C LYS A 84 -19.90 4.29 -7.03
N ILE A 85 -19.26 3.50 -7.88
CA ILE A 85 -18.86 2.13 -7.55
C ILE A 85 -17.45 1.92 -8.09
N HIS A 86 -16.62 1.22 -7.32
CA HIS A 86 -15.30 0.80 -7.76
C HIS A 86 -15.34 -0.69 -8.13
N ILE A 87 -14.96 -1.03 -9.35
CA ILE A 87 -15.07 -2.42 -9.87
C ILE A 87 -13.74 -3.19 -9.79
N GLY A 88 -12.75 -2.62 -9.10
CA GLY A 88 -11.44 -3.22 -8.88
C GLY A 88 -10.60 -3.12 -10.15
N CYS A 89 -10.32 -4.29 -10.75
CA CYS A 89 -9.52 -4.45 -11.96
C CYS A 89 -8.00 -4.21 -11.78
N ASP A 90 -7.49 -4.40 -10.57
CA ASP A 90 -6.06 -4.42 -10.27
C ASP A 90 -5.43 -5.80 -10.46
N GLU A 91 -4.12 -5.84 -10.68
CA GLU A 91 -3.27 -7.04 -10.63
C GLU A 91 -3.77 -8.24 -11.48
N VAL A 92 -4.48 -7.92 -12.58
CA VAL A 92 -5.20 -8.91 -13.38
C VAL A 92 -4.24 -9.82 -14.15
N MET A 93 -4.24 -11.10 -13.80
CA MET A 93 -3.53 -12.15 -14.53
C MET A 93 -4.38 -12.71 -15.67
N LEU A 94 -4.30 -12.08 -16.85
CA LEU A 94 -5.02 -12.51 -18.06
C LEU A 94 -4.37 -13.71 -18.75
N ASN A 95 -4.38 -14.88 -18.10
CA ASN A 95 -3.92 -16.12 -18.74
C ASN A 95 -5.04 -16.70 -19.63
N ASN A 96 -4.66 -17.31 -20.76
CA ASN A 96 -5.59 -18.02 -21.63
C ASN A 96 -5.87 -19.40 -21.01
N VAL A 97 -6.88 -19.49 -20.14
CA VAL A 97 -7.10 -20.70 -19.33
C VAL A 97 -8.09 -21.69 -19.97
N HIS A 98 -8.93 -21.24 -20.93
CA HIS A 98 -10.02 -22.06 -21.46
C HIS A 98 -9.93 -22.29 -22.95
N ASP A 99 -10.05 -23.55 -23.38
CA ASP A 99 -9.83 -23.93 -24.76
C ASP A 99 -10.89 -23.41 -25.75
N GLU A 100 -12.08 -23.11 -25.25
CA GLU A 100 -13.26 -22.69 -26.01
C GLU A 100 -13.53 -21.19 -25.92
N CYS A 101 -12.66 -20.42 -25.24
CA CYS A 101 -12.89 -19.00 -25.03
C CYS A 101 -12.85 -18.24 -26.37
N TYR A 102 -13.96 -17.57 -26.74
CA TYR A 102 -14.03 -16.69 -27.93
C TYR A 102 -12.95 -15.60 -27.91
N ILE A 103 -12.54 -15.24 -26.68
CA ILE A 103 -11.53 -14.25 -26.37
C ILE A 103 -10.08 -14.78 -26.52
N LYS A 104 -9.88 -16.07 -26.85
CA LYS A 104 -8.54 -16.66 -27.05
C LYS A 104 -7.68 -15.91 -28.06
N GLN A 105 -8.31 -15.29 -29.06
CA GLN A 105 -7.62 -14.59 -30.15
C GLN A 105 -7.33 -13.12 -29.80
N MET A 106 -7.95 -12.56 -28.76
CA MET A 106 -7.75 -11.17 -28.36
C MET A 106 -6.49 -11.02 -27.51
N LYS A 107 -5.83 -9.87 -27.69
CA LYS A 107 -4.71 -9.47 -26.83
C LYS A 107 -5.20 -9.23 -25.40
N LYS A 108 -4.33 -9.44 -24.40
CA LYS A 108 -4.64 -9.20 -22.98
C LYS A 108 -5.32 -7.84 -22.77
N SER A 109 -4.73 -6.79 -23.32
CA SER A 109 -5.32 -5.43 -23.32
C SER A 109 -6.76 -5.36 -23.83
N GLU A 110 -7.05 -5.98 -24.97
CA GLU A 110 -8.38 -5.96 -25.58
C GLU A 110 -9.40 -6.68 -24.68
N ARG A 111 -8.99 -7.78 -24.02
CA ARG A 111 -9.84 -8.49 -23.05
C ARG A 111 -10.15 -7.66 -21.82
N TYR A 112 -9.15 -6.90 -21.36
CA TYR A 112 -9.31 -5.98 -20.23
C TYR A 112 -10.34 -4.89 -20.56
N ILE A 113 -10.25 -4.29 -21.75
CA ILE A 113 -11.23 -3.28 -22.22
C ILE A 113 -12.63 -3.88 -22.39
N ASP A 114 -12.74 -5.03 -23.06
CA ASP A 114 -14.03 -5.72 -23.30
C ASP A 114 -14.74 -6.03 -21.98
N HIS A 115 -14.02 -6.61 -21.01
CA HIS A 115 -14.57 -6.88 -19.69
C HIS A 115 -15.08 -5.61 -19.01
N ILE A 116 -14.27 -4.53 -18.97
CA ILE A 116 -14.70 -3.26 -18.36
C ILE A 116 -15.96 -2.73 -19.04
N GLN A 117 -16.04 -2.78 -20.37
CA GLN A 117 -17.24 -2.35 -21.10
C GLN A 117 -18.47 -3.18 -20.74
N CYS A 118 -18.34 -4.51 -20.65
CA CYS A 118 -19.41 -5.39 -20.19
C CYS A 118 -19.87 -5.03 -18.77
N ILE A 119 -18.94 -4.82 -17.83
CA ILE A 119 -19.27 -4.46 -16.44
C ILE A 119 -19.92 -3.08 -16.36
N VAL A 120 -19.40 -2.07 -17.06
CA VAL A 120 -20.00 -0.73 -17.10
C VAL A 120 -21.43 -0.80 -17.64
N ASN A 121 -21.67 -1.58 -18.69
CA ASN A 121 -23.02 -1.79 -19.23
C ASN A 121 -23.96 -2.43 -18.21
N ILE A 122 -23.52 -3.47 -17.49
CA ILE A 122 -24.30 -4.11 -16.42
C ILE A 122 -24.61 -3.10 -15.30
N VAL A 123 -23.60 -2.37 -14.85
CA VAL A 123 -23.73 -1.35 -13.80
C VAL A 123 -24.75 -0.28 -14.21
N HIS A 124 -24.71 0.19 -15.47
CA HIS A 124 -25.66 1.20 -15.97
C HIS A 124 -27.05 0.65 -16.26
N GLN A 125 -27.20 -0.65 -16.53
CA GLN A 125 -28.51 -1.31 -16.56
C GLN A 125 -29.14 -1.36 -15.16
N ILE A 126 -28.34 -1.63 -14.12
CA ILE A 126 -28.78 -1.67 -12.73
C ILE A 126 -29.08 -0.26 -12.21
N ARG A 127 -28.14 0.68 -12.39
CA ARG A 127 -28.23 2.06 -11.91
C ARG A 127 -27.67 3.04 -12.95
N PRO A 128 -28.53 3.62 -13.82
CA PRO A 128 -28.10 4.61 -14.80
C PRO A 128 -27.43 5.82 -14.15
N GLY A 129 -26.33 6.29 -14.74
CA GLY A 129 -25.64 7.51 -14.32
C GLY A 129 -24.70 7.38 -13.11
N ILE A 130 -24.54 6.18 -12.54
CA ILE A 130 -23.51 5.94 -11.53
C ILE A 130 -22.11 6.04 -12.16
N ARG A 131 -21.18 6.66 -11.45
CA ARG A 131 -19.78 6.78 -11.87
C ARG A 131 -19.03 5.48 -11.55
N VAL A 132 -18.30 4.95 -12.51
CA VAL A 132 -17.54 3.71 -12.35
C VAL A 132 -16.06 4.03 -12.17
N LEU A 133 -15.46 3.52 -11.11
CA LEU A 133 -14.05 3.68 -10.77
C LEU A 133 -13.30 2.37 -11.00
N ILE A 134 -12.05 2.47 -11.44
CA ILE A 134 -11.14 1.32 -11.59
C ILE A 134 -9.77 1.64 -11.03
N TRP A 135 -9.05 0.62 -10.60
CA TRP A 135 -7.62 0.77 -10.34
C TRP A 135 -6.86 1.01 -11.66
N ASP A 136 -5.83 1.83 -11.61
CA ASP A 136 -5.11 2.29 -12.79
C ASP A 136 -3.81 1.51 -13.07
N ASP A 137 -3.39 0.60 -12.21
CA ASP A 137 -2.11 -0.11 -12.29
C ASP A 137 -1.92 -0.81 -13.64
N ILE A 138 -2.98 -1.47 -14.14
CA ILE A 138 -2.98 -2.09 -15.47
C ILE A 138 -2.85 -1.05 -16.59
N LEU A 139 -3.49 0.11 -16.43
CA LEU A 139 -3.45 1.21 -17.42
C LEU A 139 -2.09 1.92 -17.48
N ARG A 140 -1.19 1.67 -16.52
CA ARG A 140 0.17 2.24 -16.52
C ARG A 140 1.11 1.53 -17.49
N HIS A 141 0.77 0.32 -17.95
CA HIS A 141 1.61 -0.42 -18.88
C HIS A 141 1.70 0.25 -20.26
N ASP A 142 2.87 0.12 -20.89
CA ASP A 142 3.17 0.63 -22.23
C ASP A 142 2.12 0.23 -23.29
N GLU A 143 1.50 -0.94 -23.13
CA GLU A 143 0.44 -1.43 -24.04
C GLU A 143 -0.77 -0.48 -24.08
N PHE A 144 -1.08 0.19 -22.96
CA PHE A 144 -2.13 1.20 -22.87
C PHE A 144 -1.59 2.60 -23.13
N THR A 145 -0.50 2.98 -22.45
CA THR A 145 0.00 4.35 -22.50
C THR A 145 0.63 4.73 -23.84
N LYS A 146 0.99 3.77 -24.69
CA LYS A 146 1.44 4.03 -26.07
C LYS A 146 0.34 3.78 -27.11
N ASN A 147 -0.91 3.55 -26.68
CA ASN A 147 -2.02 3.18 -27.55
C ASN A 147 -3.30 3.99 -27.26
N ASP A 148 -3.34 5.21 -27.81
CA ASP A 148 -4.47 6.13 -27.69
C ASP A 148 -5.81 5.49 -28.15
N LYS A 149 -5.77 4.59 -29.14
CA LYS A 149 -6.98 3.88 -29.63
C LYS A 149 -7.55 2.94 -28.57
N LEU A 150 -6.71 2.34 -27.75
CA LEU A 150 -7.14 1.43 -26.69
C LEU A 150 -7.71 2.23 -25.50
N LEU A 151 -6.99 3.24 -25.03
CA LEU A 151 -7.45 4.08 -23.91
C LEU A 151 -8.70 4.89 -24.25
N SER A 152 -8.85 5.36 -25.49
CA SER A 152 -10.06 6.09 -25.92
C SER A 152 -11.35 5.26 -25.83
N GLN A 153 -11.27 3.93 -25.79
CA GLN A 153 -12.44 3.07 -25.57
C GLN A 153 -12.96 3.11 -24.13
N LEU A 154 -12.18 3.59 -23.17
CA LEU A 154 -12.60 3.82 -21.78
C LEU A 154 -13.07 5.26 -21.52
N LYS A 155 -12.93 6.14 -22.51
CA LYS A 155 -13.27 7.56 -22.38
C LYS A 155 -14.75 7.73 -22.03
N GLY A 156 -15.00 8.34 -20.88
CA GLY A 156 -16.35 8.59 -20.37
C GLY A 156 -17.05 7.36 -19.77
N LEU A 157 -16.42 6.19 -19.78
CA LEU A 157 -16.97 4.97 -19.16
C LEU A 157 -16.53 4.83 -17.70
N VAL A 158 -15.26 5.11 -17.43
CA VAL A 158 -14.64 4.89 -16.12
C VAL A 158 -13.75 6.06 -15.71
N GLU A 159 -13.42 6.11 -14.43
CA GLU A 159 -12.48 7.08 -13.86
C GLU A 159 -11.36 6.33 -13.12
N PRO A 160 -10.09 6.51 -13.52
CA PRO A 160 -8.98 5.80 -12.91
C PRO A 160 -8.71 6.30 -11.48
N VAL A 161 -8.40 5.37 -10.60
CA VAL A 161 -7.97 5.61 -9.22
C VAL A 161 -6.52 5.17 -9.09
N SER A 162 -5.64 6.13 -8.85
CA SER A 162 -4.21 5.89 -8.75
C SER A 162 -3.81 5.50 -7.32
N TRP A 163 -3.18 4.34 -7.18
CA TRP A 163 -2.65 3.83 -5.91
C TRP A 163 -1.18 3.40 -6.03
N ASN A 164 -0.44 3.47 -4.93
CA ASN A 164 0.87 2.81 -4.81
C ASN A 164 1.20 2.65 -3.32
N TYR A 165 1.87 1.56 -2.98
CA TYR A 165 2.33 1.25 -1.63
C TYR A 165 3.85 1.31 -1.46
N VAL A 166 4.65 1.48 -2.53
CA VAL A 166 6.11 1.53 -2.38
C VAL A 166 6.59 2.89 -1.82
N PRO A 167 7.50 2.87 -0.82
CA PRO A 167 8.08 4.08 -0.25
C PRO A 167 9.10 4.76 -1.19
N THR A 168 9.71 3.99 -2.10
CA THR A 168 10.65 4.49 -3.11
C THR A 168 9.98 4.49 -4.48
N PHE A 169 9.78 5.70 -4.99
CA PHE A 169 8.97 6.02 -6.17
C PHE A 169 9.61 5.62 -7.52
N HIS A 170 10.88 5.16 -7.48
CA HIS A 170 11.85 5.33 -8.55
C HIS A 170 11.52 4.56 -9.84
N ASP A 171 10.80 3.43 -9.81
CA ASP A 171 10.57 2.64 -11.03
C ASP A 171 9.11 2.67 -11.51
N TYR A 172 8.14 2.57 -10.58
CA TYR A 172 6.72 2.40 -10.93
C TYR A 172 6.06 3.68 -11.45
N TYR A 173 6.52 4.84 -10.98
CA TYR A 173 6.06 6.15 -11.40
C TYR A 173 7.17 6.93 -12.10
N LYS A 174 8.20 6.28 -12.65
CA LYS A 174 9.12 6.97 -13.57
C LYS A 174 8.63 6.94 -15.01
N THR A 175 7.86 5.92 -15.35
CA THR A 175 7.27 5.67 -16.67
C THR A 175 5.97 6.47 -16.89
N LEU A 176 5.83 7.65 -16.28
CA LEU A 176 4.68 8.59 -16.17
C LEU A 176 3.98 9.06 -17.46
N SER A 177 4.06 8.26 -18.52
CA SER A 177 3.16 8.30 -19.65
C SER A 177 1.68 8.31 -19.19
N ALA A 178 1.27 7.47 -18.25
CA ALA A 178 -0.12 7.37 -17.79
C ALA A 178 -0.72 8.71 -17.32
N TRP A 179 -0.15 9.33 -16.28
CA TRP A 179 -0.66 10.60 -15.74
C TRP A 179 -0.62 11.76 -16.75
N LYS A 180 0.37 11.79 -17.65
CA LYS A 180 0.44 12.78 -18.74
C LYS A 180 -0.60 12.56 -19.83
N ILE A 181 -1.10 11.33 -19.94
CA ILE A 181 -2.01 10.90 -21.01
C ILE A 181 -3.46 10.88 -20.52
N TYR A 182 -3.70 10.57 -19.25
CA TYR A 182 -5.04 10.49 -18.66
C TYR A 182 -5.90 11.74 -18.89
N PRO A 183 -5.38 12.99 -18.81
CA PRO A 183 -6.17 14.18 -19.12
C PRO A 183 -6.77 14.21 -20.53
N LYS A 184 -6.25 13.42 -21.49
CA LYS A 184 -6.82 13.30 -22.85
C LYS A 184 -8.10 12.45 -22.89
N PHE A 185 -8.26 11.52 -21.93
CA PHE A 185 -9.25 10.45 -21.97
C PHE A 185 -10.21 10.46 -20.79
N PHE A 186 -9.79 10.93 -19.61
CA PHE A 186 -10.58 10.87 -18.39
C PHE A 186 -10.86 12.28 -17.87
N ASN A 187 -12.14 12.57 -17.60
CA ASN A 187 -12.55 13.86 -17.06
C ASN A 187 -12.16 14.01 -15.58
N ASN A 188 -12.10 12.90 -14.85
CA ASN A 188 -11.73 12.85 -13.45
C ASN A 188 -10.70 11.74 -13.24
N ILE A 189 -9.71 12.02 -12.40
CA ILE A 189 -8.69 11.07 -11.96
C ILE A 189 -8.68 11.17 -10.44
N TRP A 190 -8.66 10.02 -9.78
CA TRP A 190 -8.64 9.92 -8.33
C TRP A 190 -7.27 9.44 -7.86
N ALA A 191 -6.95 9.74 -6.60
CA ALA A 191 -5.82 9.13 -5.90
C ALA A 191 -6.36 8.44 -4.65
N ALA A 192 -5.92 7.22 -4.42
CA ALA A 192 -6.18 6.49 -3.19
C ALA A 192 -4.86 6.11 -2.53
N SER A 193 -4.89 6.07 -1.20
CA SER A 193 -3.78 5.58 -0.41
C SER A 193 -4.32 4.81 0.76
N ALA A 194 -3.65 3.70 1.06
CA ALA A 194 -3.88 2.99 2.29
C ALA A 194 -3.13 3.68 3.43
N PHE A 195 -3.60 3.44 4.65
CA PHE A 195 -2.96 3.90 5.88
C PHE A 195 -1.44 3.62 5.93
N LYS A 196 -1.02 2.49 5.33
CA LYS A 196 0.37 2.03 5.20
C LYS A 196 1.22 2.78 4.14
N ALA A 197 0.64 3.69 3.36
CA ALA A 197 1.26 4.25 2.15
C ALA A 197 1.07 5.77 1.98
N TYR A 198 1.14 6.48 3.09
CA TYR A 198 1.01 7.93 3.17
C TYR A 198 1.91 8.75 2.21
N PRO A 199 3.20 8.37 2.01
CA PRO A 199 4.08 9.08 1.07
C PRO A 199 3.50 9.11 -0.36
N SER A 200 2.88 8.01 -0.79
CA SER A 200 2.27 7.89 -2.11
C SER A 200 1.08 8.84 -2.27
N LEU A 201 0.25 9.01 -1.22
CA LEU A 201 -0.84 10.00 -1.23
C LEU A 201 -0.33 11.42 -1.43
N LEU A 202 0.66 11.80 -0.62
CA LEU A 202 1.23 13.15 -0.63
C LEU A 202 1.84 13.48 -2.00
N TYR A 203 2.47 12.50 -2.65
CA TYR A 203 2.99 12.68 -4.00
C TYR A 203 1.87 12.80 -5.04
N SER A 204 0.86 11.93 -5.02
CA SER A 204 -0.29 12.06 -5.93
C SER A 204 -0.97 13.42 -5.79
N LEU A 205 -1.11 13.91 -4.55
CA LEU A 205 -1.61 15.25 -4.28
C LEU A 205 -0.67 16.35 -4.79
N HIS A 206 0.65 16.15 -4.75
CA HIS A 206 1.60 17.08 -5.35
C HIS A 206 1.38 17.16 -6.87
N ILE A 207 1.43 16.04 -7.60
CA ILE A 207 1.20 16.01 -9.07
C ILE A 207 -0.13 16.68 -9.41
N LEU A 208 -1.21 16.29 -8.72
CA LEU A 208 -2.55 16.85 -8.98
C LEU A 208 -2.63 18.37 -8.78
N ASN A 209 -1.80 18.93 -7.89
CA ASN A 209 -1.80 20.37 -7.59
C ASN A 209 -0.81 21.18 -8.43
N THR A 210 0.32 20.59 -8.83
CA THR A 210 1.42 21.31 -9.50
C THR A 210 1.59 20.95 -10.96
N ASP A 211 1.04 19.80 -11.41
CA ASP A 211 1.38 19.15 -12.69
C ASP A 211 2.88 18.82 -12.82
N GLU A 212 3.61 18.84 -11.70
CA GLU A 212 5.05 18.57 -11.64
C GLU A 212 5.34 17.22 -10.99
N PHE A 213 6.35 16.54 -11.53
CA PHE A 213 6.89 15.32 -10.96
C PHE A 213 8.18 15.63 -10.22
N LEU A 214 8.23 15.31 -8.93
CA LEU A 214 9.46 15.41 -8.14
C LEU A 214 10.45 14.33 -8.61
N ALA A 215 11.60 14.75 -9.13
CA ALA A 215 12.67 13.85 -9.57
C ALA A 215 13.45 13.28 -8.38
N ASP A 216 13.74 11.97 -8.46
CA ASP A 216 14.71 11.13 -7.74
C ASP A 216 15.52 11.76 -6.61
N ASN A 217 14.85 12.17 -5.53
CA ASN A 217 15.48 12.17 -4.24
C ASN A 217 14.95 10.96 -3.46
N PRO A 218 15.74 9.90 -3.26
CA PRO A 218 15.34 8.77 -2.42
C PRO A 218 15.08 9.19 -0.96
N PHE A 219 15.36 10.46 -0.62
CA PHE A 219 15.09 11.11 0.66
C PHE A 219 14.07 12.25 0.55
N TYR A 220 13.05 12.17 -0.32
CA TYR A 220 11.87 13.00 -0.06
C TYR A 220 11.24 12.51 1.25
N ASP A 221 11.70 13.08 2.36
CA ASP A 221 10.94 13.01 3.58
C ASP A 221 9.55 13.61 3.30
N CYS A 222 8.55 13.09 3.99
CA CYS A 222 7.21 13.62 3.83
C CYS A 222 7.17 15.12 4.15
N GLU A 223 8.11 15.66 4.93
CA GLU A 223 8.17 17.10 5.22
C GLU A 223 8.38 17.95 3.96
N THR A 224 9.24 17.49 3.07
CA THR A 224 9.57 18.14 1.80
C THR A 224 8.39 18.04 0.82
N LEU A 225 7.78 16.85 0.71
CA LEU A 225 6.53 16.63 -0.03
C LEU A 225 5.37 17.47 0.54
N MET A 226 5.28 17.59 1.86
CA MET A 226 4.24 18.39 2.52
C MET A 226 4.42 19.89 2.23
N LYS A 227 5.66 20.38 2.15
CA LYS A 227 5.97 21.75 1.72
C LYS A 227 5.61 21.98 0.24
N SER A 228 5.80 20.98 -0.61
CA SER A 228 5.57 21.12 -2.06
C SER A 228 4.09 21.08 -2.48
N ILE A 229 3.18 20.61 -1.62
CA ILE A 229 1.72 20.59 -1.87
C ILE A 229 1.06 21.99 -1.73
N GLY A 230 1.80 23.00 -1.24
CA GLY A 230 1.35 24.39 -1.22
C GLY A 230 0.18 24.65 -0.26
N LYS A 231 -0.93 25.23 -0.75
CA LYS A 231 -2.09 25.66 0.05
C LYS A 231 -2.70 24.54 0.92
N TYR A 232 -2.54 23.29 0.50
CA TYR A 232 -3.06 22.11 1.20
C TYR A 232 -2.05 21.44 2.14
N SER A 233 -0.87 22.03 2.31
CA SER A 233 0.20 21.55 3.21
C SER A 233 -0.23 21.39 4.67
N GLN A 234 -1.36 21.94 5.12
CA GLN A 234 -1.87 21.72 6.49
C GLN A 234 -2.97 20.64 6.56
N LEU A 235 -3.54 20.21 5.43
CA LEU A 235 -4.62 19.23 5.41
C LEU A 235 -4.17 17.84 5.87
N TYR A 236 -2.89 17.49 5.70
CA TYR A 236 -2.38 16.19 6.15
C TYR A 236 -2.49 15.99 7.67
N LYS A 237 -2.50 17.08 8.46
CA LYS A 237 -2.69 17.02 9.92
C LYS A 237 -4.11 16.57 10.30
N LEU A 238 -5.04 16.67 9.34
CA LEU A 238 -6.43 16.24 9.50
C LEU A 238 -6.68 14.82 9.01
N LEU A 239 -5.69 14.21 8.38
CA LEU A 239 -5.81 12.85 7.84
C LEU A 239 -5.68 11.85 9.00
N PRO A 240 -6.58 10.84 9.03
CA PRO A 240 -6.49 9.78 10.03
C PRO A 240 -5.18 9.03 9.87
N GLY A 241 -4.51 8.77 11.00
CA GLY A 241 -3.28 7.99 11.00
C GLY A 241 -1.98 8.74 10.90
N ILE A 242 -2.02 10.07 10.80
CA ILE A 242 -0.79 10.85 10.74
C ILE A 242 0.13 10.61 11.94
N SER A 243 -0.43 10.35 13.13
CA SER A 243 0.35 9.98 14.32
C SER A 243 1.07 8.65 14.12
N ILE A 244 0.35 7.60 13.72
CA ILE A 244 0.94 6.28 13.45
C ILE A 244 1.98 6.38 12.34
N TYR A 245 1.70 7.09 11.24
CA TYR A 245 2.69 7.32 10.18
C TYR A 245 3.95 7.99 10.73
N SER A 246 3.80 9.05 11.53
CA SER A 246 4.92 9.77 12.14
C SER A 246 5.73 8.85 13.06
N SER A 247 5.06 8.01 13.83
CA SER A 247 5.66 7.02 14.72
C SER A 247 6.37 5.90 13.96
N ILE A 248 5.78 5.38 12.88
CA ILE A 248 6.39 4.40 11.97
C ILE A 248 7.63 5.01 11.30
N SER A 249 7.56 6.24 10.81
CA SER A 249 8.68 6.92 10.15
C SER A 249 9.85 7.16 11.12
N SER A 250 9.56 7.61 12.34
CA SER A 250 10.54 7.75 13.42
C SER A 250 11.20 6.39 13.73
N LEU A 251 10.39 5.34 13.87
CA LEU A 251 10.88 3.98 14.12
C LEU A 251 11.79 3.49 13.00
N PHE A 252 11.39 3.61 11.73
CA PHE A 252 12.22 3.19 10.59
C PHE A 252 13.53 3.98 10.48
N THR A 253 13.52 5.26 10.86
CA THR A 253 14.75 6.07 10.94
C THR A 253 15.73 5.48 11.95
N VAL A 254 15.24 5.09 13.14
CA VAL A 254 16.06 4.44 14.17
C VAL A 254 16.54 3.06 13.71
N VAL A 255 15.66 2.24 13.14
CA VAL A 255 16.00 0.93 12.58
C VAL A 255 17.09 1.03 11.52
N SER A 256 17.00 2.00 10.60
CA SER A 256 18.02 2.23 9.58
C SER A 256 19.38 2.59 10.17
N LYS A 257 19.42 3.46 11.19
CA LYS A 257 20.66 3.79 11.92
C LYS A 257 21.26 2.55 12.59
N ILE A 258 20.44 1.73 13.24
CA ILE A 258 20.86 0.47 13.86
C ILE A 258 21.46 -0.47 12.82
N GLN A 259 20.76 -0.69 11.70
CA GLN A 259 21.23 -1.59 10.64
C GLN A 259 22.57 -1.13 10.04
N ASN A 260 22.73 0.18 9.80
CA ASN A 260 23.98 0.74 9.31
C ASN A 260 25.14 0.55 10.30
N LEU A 261 24.88 0.77 11.60
CA LEU A 261 25.89 0.59 12.64
C LEU A 261 26.25 -0.89 12.85
N LEU A 262 25.26 -1.79 12.84
CA LEU A 262 25.48 -3.24 12.90
C LEU A 262 26.33 -3.70 11.71
N LYS A 263 26.01 -3.24 10.50
CA LYS A 263 26.82 -3.53 9.31
C LYS A 263 28.26 -3.05 9.50
N LEU A 264 28.46 -1.81 9.95
CA LEU A 264 29.79 -1.26 10.22
C LEU A 264 30.57 -2.09 11.27
N LEU A 265 29.91 -2.52 12.35
CA LEU A 265 30.50 -3.37 13.39
C LEU A 265 31.03 -4.68 12.79
N TYR A 266 30.21 -5.40 12.03
CA TYR A 266 30.60 -6.69 11.45
C TYR A 266 31.63 -6.54 10.32
N ASP A 267 31.57 -5.47 9.52
CA ASP A 267 32.52 -5.19 8.43
C ASP A 267 33.91 -4.83 8.96
N THR A 268 33.99 -4.01 10.02
CA THR A 268 35.27 -3.56 10.60
C THR A 268 35.92 -4.59 11.52
N SER A 269 35.13 -5.53 12.04
CA SER A 269 35.59 -6.56 12.97
C SER A 269 35.09 -7.94 12.57
N PRO A 270 35.66 -8.56 11.52
CA PRO A 270 35.29 -9.91 11.09
C PRO A 270 35.48 -10.97 12.18
N GLU A 271 34.86 -12.14 12.01
CA GLU A 271 34.84 -13.20 13.03
C GLU A 271 36.24 -13.59 13.54
N TYR A 272 37.21 -13.72 12.64
CA TYR A 272 38.61 -14.00 13.01
C TYR A 272 39.17 -12.93 13.96
N ASN A 273 38.96 -11.65 13.66
CA ASN A 273 39.44 -10.55 14.50
C ASN A 273 38.74 -10.53 15.86
N ARG A 274 37.43 -10.82 15.92
CA ARG A 274 36.70 -10.92 17.20
C ARG A 274 37.22 -12.07 18.05
N LYS A 275 37.39 -13.26 17.45
CA LYS A 275 37.86 -14.48 18.12
C LYS A 275 39.22 -14.29 18.81
N TYR A 276 40.13 -13.57 18.17
CA TYR A 276 41.48 -13.33 18.70
C TYR A 276 41.68 -11.92 19.30
N SER A 277 40.60 -11.14 19.41
CA SER A 277 40.61 -9.75 19.89
C SER A 277 41.56 -8.82 19.11
N PHE A 278 41.74 -9.05 17.81
CA PHE A 278 42.51 -8.18 16.90
C PHE A 278 41.64 -7.04 16.35
N VAL A 279 41.12 -6.21 17.25
CA VAL A 279 40.24 -5.08 16.90
C VAL A 279 40.65 -3.80 17.61
N ARG A 280 40.28 -2.65 17.04
CA ARG A 280 40.50 -1.33 17.63
C ARG A 280 39.49 -1.11 18.76
N ARG A 281 39.85 -1.48 20.00
CA ARG A 281 38.93 -1.49 21.15
C ARG A 281 38.23 -0.17 21.42
N TYR A 282 38.93 0.96 21.28
CA TYR A 282 38.34 2.27 21.48
C TYR A 282 37.20 2.55 20.47
N GLU A 283 37.39 2.17 19.21
CA GLU A 283 36.37 2.32 18.17
C GLU A 283 35.20 1.37 18.41
N LEU A 284 35.49 0.12 18.79
CA LEU A 284 34.45 -0.85 19.15
C LEU A 284 33.62 -0.39 20.35
N ASP A 285 34.25 0.11 21.41
CA ASP A 285 33.58 0.61 22.61
C ASP A 285 32.67 1.81 22.30
N SER A 286 33.16 2.73 21.45
CA SER A 286 32.36 3.84 20.92
C SER A 286 31.14 3.35 20.13
N GLN A 287 31.32 2.39 19.22
CA GLN A 287 30.23 1.83 18.41
C GLN A 287 29.19 1.06 19.25
N LEU A 288 29.62 0.29 20.26
CA LEU A 288 28.70 -0.40 21.16
C LEU A 288 27.93 0.55 22.08
N THR A 289 28.56 1.67 22.47
CA THR A 289 27.91 2.75 23.21
C THR A 289 26.84 3.44 22.35
N GLU A 290 27.15 3.72 21.09
CA GLU A 290 26.19 4.27 20.13
C GLU A 290 25.02 3.31 19.88
N LEU A 291 25.30 2.01 19.71
CA LEU A 291 24.27 0.97 19.56
C LEU A 291 23.33 0.93 20.76
N LYS A 292 23.85 1.14 21.97
CA LYS A 292 23.05 1.22 23.21
C LYS A 292 22.18 2.48 23.24
N GLY A 293 22.69 3.59 22.72
CA GLY A 293 21.90 4.80 22.48
C GLY A 293 20.69 4.51 21.58
N PHE A 294 20.93 3.87 20.43
CA PHE A 294 19.85 3.51 19.52
C PHE A 294 18.88 2.47 20.09
N GLN A 295 19.30 1.62 21.03
CA GLN A 295 18.39 0.73 21.73
C GLN A 295 17.32 1.50 22.54
N ASN A 296 17.72 2.59 23.20
CA ASN A 296 16.79 3.44 23.94
C ASN A 296 15.86 4.21 22.99
N ASP A 297 16.39 4.69 21.86
CA ASP A 297 15.59 5.36 20.82
C ASP A 297 14.57 4.40 20.19
N LEU A 298 14.95 3.13 20.00
CA LEU A 298 14.10 2.07 19.48
C LEU A 298 12.96 1.78 20.45
N LEU A 299 13.27 1.61 21.74
CA LEU A 299 12.28 1.41 22.79
C LEU A 299 11.27 2.56 22.85
N SER A 300 11.78 3.80 22.88
CA SER A 300 10.93 5.00 22.92
C SER A 300 10.03 5.10 21.68
N SER A 301 10.56 4.76 20.50
CA SER A 301 9.80 4.76 19.24
C SER A 301 8.76 3.64 19.20
N LYS A 302 9.08 2.46 19.76
CA LYS A 302 8.19 1.30 19.91
C LYS A 302 7.02 1.62 20.83
N GLU A 303 7.28 2.21 21.99
CA GLU A 303 6.23 2.63 22.94
C GLU A 303 5.27 3.65 22.33
N ARG A 304 5.81 4.65 21.62
CA ARG A 304 4.99 5.65 20.91
C ARG A 304 4.14 5.00 19.83
N LEU A 305 4.72 4.15 18.99
CA LEU A 305 3.98 3.46 17.94
C LEU A 305 2.90 2.55 18.51
N ASN A 306 3.19 1.82 19.59
CA ASN A 306 2.22 0.96 20.27
C ASN A 306 1.03 1.77 20.79
N HIS A 307 1.29 2.92 21.43
CA HIS A 307 0.23 3.83 21.87
C HIS A 307 -0.64 4.30 20.70
N ASP A 308 -0.01 4.72 19.60
CA ASP A 308 -0.74 5.24 18.44
C ASP A 308 -1.58 4.15 17.75
N LEU A 309 -1.04 2.94 17.59
CA LEU A 309 -1.73 1.79 16.99
C LEU A 309 -2.90 1.28 17.86
N SER A 310 -2.76 1.31 19.19
CA SER A 310 -3.77 0.81 20.14
C SER A 310 -5.12 1.53 20.03
N ASN A 311 -5.15 2.71 19.41
CA ASN A 311 -6.39 3.45 19.17
C ASN A 311 -7.23 2.88 18.02
N LEU A 312 -6.64 2.04 17.16
CA LEU A 312 -7.24 1.61 15.89
C LEU A 312 -7.17 0.11 15.64
N TYR A 313 -6.13 -0.56 16.14
CA TYR A 313 -5.88 -1.97 15.89
C TYR A 313 -6.01 -2.78 17.17
N SER A 314 -6.47 -4.03 17.02
CA SER A 314 -6.47 -4.99 18.12
C SER A 314 -5.04 -5.40 18.48
N LYS A 315 -4.85 -5.83 19.72
CA LYS A 315 -3.52 -6.14 20.26
C LYS A 315 -2.77 -7.19 19.44
N ASP A 316 -3.46 -8.21 18.94
CA ASP A 316 -2.91 -9.28 18.11
C ASP A 316 -2.28 -8.76 16.81
N ILE A 317 -2.95 -7.82 16.12
CA ILE A 317 -2.42 -7.17 14.90
C ILE A 317 -1.18 -6.33 15.23
N ILE A 318 -1.19 -5.67 16.38
CA ILE A 318 -0.05 -4.85 16.83
C ILE A 318 1.16 -5.73 17.16
N ASP A 319 0.93 -6.82 17.90
CA ASP A 319 1.96 -7.79 18.26
C ASP A 319 2.57 -8.45 17.00
N GLU A 320 1.73 -8.89 16.05
CA GLU A 320 2.18 -9.44 14.76
C GLU A 320 3.07 -8.43 14.00
N TRP A 321 2.66 -7.17 13.95
CA TRP A 321 3.44 -6.12 13.27
C TRP A 321 4.82 -5.94 13.92
N PHE A 322 4.89 -5.89 15.26
CA PHE A 322 6.16 -5.77 15.97
C PHE A 322 7.05 -7.01 15.78
N ASP A 323 6.46 -8.21 15.75
CA ASP A 323 7.17 -9.47 15.48
C ASP A 323 7.80 -9.50 14.09
N LEU A 324 7.13 -8.90 13.08
CA LEU A 324 7.64 -8.85 11.71
C LEU A 324 8.72 -7.78 11.50
N TYR A 325 8.58 -6.60 12.13
CA TYR A 325 9.39 -5.43 11.75
C TYR A 325 10.38 -4.95 12.83
N VAL A 326 10.16 -5.24 14.11
CA VAL A 326 10.98 -4.72 15.22
C VAL A 326 11.78 -5.81 15.91
N ILE A 327 11.13 -6.93 16.25
CA ILE A 327 11.78 -8.05 16.95
C ILE A 327 13.01 -8.60 16.19
N PRO A 328 13.02 -8.70 14.84
CA PRO A 328 14.22 -9.12 14.12
C PRO A 328 15.41 -8.18 14.32
N ILE A 329 15.17 -6.88 14.50
CA ILE A 329 16.19 -5.87 14.76
C ILE A 329 16.70 -5.99 16.19
N GLU A 330 15.79 -6.13 17.18
CA GLU A 330 16.15 -6.36 18.58
C GLU A 330 17.04 -7.62 18.73
N ASN A 331 16.70 -8.70 18.02
CA ASN A 331 17.49 -9.92 18.00
C ASN A 331 18.89 -9.72 17.39
N GLN A 332 19.01 -8.92 16.33
CA GLN A 332 20.32 -8.60 15.74
C GLN A 332 21.19 -7.78 16.69
N MET A 333 20.60 -6.81 17.40
CA MET A 333 21.32 -6.03 18.41
C MET A 333 21.80 -6.92 19.56
N TYR A 334 20.93 -7.79 20.07
CA TYR A 334 21.28 -8.74 21.12
C TYR A 334 22.41 -9.67 20.70
N LYS A 335 22.35 -10.19 19.47
CA LYS A 335 23.43 -11.00 18.89
C LYS A 335 24.75 -10.22 18.81
N ALA A 336 24.72 -8.95 18.40
CA ALA A 336 25.92 -8.14 18.37
C ALA A 336 26.55 -7.98 19.77
N TYR A 337 25.76 -7.73 20.82
CA TYR A 337 26.31 -7.68 22.18
C TYR A 337 26.98 -8.99 22.60
N ILE A 338 26.39 -10.14 22.24
CA ILE A 338 26.99 -11.47 22.50
C ILE A 338 28.30 -11.64 21.72
N ASP A 339 28.30 -11.33 20.42
CA ASP A 339 29.44 -11.58 19.54
C ASP A 339 30.66 -10.70 19.90
N PHE A 340 30.43 -9.51 20.45
CA PHE A 340 31.47 -8.51 20.71
C PHE A 340 31.88 -8.39 22.18
N SER A 341 31.05 -8.82 23.14
CA SER A 341 31.41 -8.80 24.58
C SER A 341 32.72 -9.53 24.91
N PRO A 342 33.02 -10.72 24.33
CA PRO A 342 34.25 -11.47 24.65
C PRO A 342 35.55 -10.75 24.28
N VAL A 343 35.50 -9.81 23.32
CA VAL A 343 36.68 -9.06 22.86
C VAL A 343 37.35 -8.29 24.00
N PHE A 344 36.58 -7.83 24.97
CA PHE A 344 37.08 -7.04 26.08
C PHE A 344 37.73 -7.90 27.18
N ASN A 345 37.52 -9.22 27.15
CA ASN A 345 38.03 -10.15 28.17
C ASN A 345 39.50 -10.53 27.97
N ILE A 346 40.05 -10.39 26.76
CA ILE A 346 41.46 -10.70 26.49
C ILE A 346 42.29 -9.46 26.84
N THR A 347 43.21 -9.54 27.80
CA THR A 347 44.05 -8.38 28.22
C THR A 347 45.51 -8.49 27.78
N SER A 348 45.93 -9.65 27.27
CA SER A 348 47.29 -9.90 26.80
C SER A 348 47.31 -10.89 25.64
N TRP A 349 48.20 -10.69 24.67
CA TRP A 349 48.43 -11.64 23.57
C TRP A 349 49.71 -12.42 23.77
N VAL A 350 49.66 -13.73 23.50
CA VAL A 350 50.86 -14.57 23.49
C VAL A 350 51.73 -14.16 22.30
N ARG A 351 53.02 -13.89 22.55
CA ARG A 351 54.00 -13.59 21.48
C ARG A 351 53.99 -14.74 20.46
N ARG A 352 53.76 -14.41 19.19
CA ARG A 352 53.92 -15.37 18.09
C ARG A 352 55.30 -15.16 17.45
N PRO A 353 56.03 -16.23 17.09
CA PRO A 353 57.24 -16.08 16.30
C PRO A 353 56.90 -15.42 14.97
N LEU A 354 57.73 -14.46 14.55
CA LEU A 354 57.72 -13.94 13.19
C LEU A 354 58.21 -15.10 12.30
N ILE A 355 57.31 -15.70 11.54
CA ILE A 355 57.69 -16.64 10.47
C ILE A 355 58.06 -15.82 9.25
#